data_AF-A0A970PVF4-F1
#
_entry.id   AF-A0A970PVF4-F1
#
_cell.length_a   1.000
_cell.length_b   1.000
_cell.length_c   1.000
_cell.angle_alpha   90.00
_cell.angle_beta   90.00
_cell.angle_gamma   90.00
#
_symmetry.space_group_name_H-M   'P 1'
#
loop_
_entity.id
_entity.type
_entity.pdbx_description
1 polymer ?
#
loop_
_entity_poly.entity_id
_entity_poly.type
_entity_poly.pdbx_seq_one_letter_code
_entity_poly.pdbx_strand_id
1 'polypeptide(L)'
;MLKELNKYRLDDTQKQALIKALEGVEGKIYLFGSRVDLQKKGGDVDILIFSETDEAMKLKLDIQTKYFLEADESIDIVIMNPKKIEKEQQAFLNSIKKVQLK
;
A
#
# COMPACT_ATOMS: atom_id res chain seq x y z
N MET A 1 9.71 -0.88 11.06
CA MET A 1 8.84 -1.18 9.89
C MET A 1 8.83 -2.67 9.53
N LEU A 2 9.97 -3.35 9.40
CA LEU A 2 10.06 -4.73 8.88
C LEU A 2 9.42 -5.86 9.69
N LYS A 3 9.34 -5.77 11.02
CA LYS A 3 8.88 -6.88 11.88
C LYS A 3 7.39 -7.22 11.71
N GLU A 4 6.57 -6.27 11.25
CA GLU A 4 5.13 -6.47 11.10
C GLU A 4 4.75 -7.18 9.79
N LEU A 5 5.60 -7.09 8.74
CA LEU A 5 5.28 -7.66 7.43
C LEU A 5 5.26 -9.19 7.40
N ASN A 6 6.01 -9.84 8.31
CA ASN A 6 6.03 -11.31 8.43
C ASN A 6 4.70 -11.91 8.90
N LYS A 7 3.76 -11.08 9.38
CA LYS A 7 2.42 -11.51 9.79
C LYS A 7 1.43 -11.61 8.63
N TYR A 8 1.81 -11.12 7.44
CA TYR A 8 0.94 -11.02 6.27
C TYR A 8 1.40 -11.93 5.15
N ARG A 9 0.51 -12.18 4.19
CA ARG A 9 0.76 -13.09 3.06
C ARG A 9 1.62 -12.43 1.98
N LEU A 10 2.82 -12.01 2.34
CA LEU A 10 3.83 -11.45 1.46
C LEU A 10 5.04 -12.37 1.47
N ASP A 11 5.58 -12.70 0.30
CA ASP A 11 6.87 -13.37 0.21
C ASP A 11 8.03 -12.38 0.47
N ASP A 12 9.25 -12.90 0.54
CA ASP A 12 10.40 -12.07 0.90
C ASP A 12 10.76 -11.06 -0.20
N THR A 13 10.55 -11.39 -1.48
CA THR A 13 10.74 -10.47 -2.60
C THR A 13 9.76 -9.30 -2.51
N GLN A 14 8.48 -9.60 -2.30
CA GLN A 14 7.42 -8.60 -2.14
C GLN A 14 7.70 -7.66 -0.96
N LYS A 15 8.17 -8.21 0.17
CA LYS A 15 8.57 -7.40 1.32
C LYS A 15 9.72 -6.47 0.98
N GLN A 16 10.77 -6.97 0.33
CA GLN A 16 11.93 -6.15 -0.04
C GLN A 16 11.55 -5.05 -1.03
N ALA A 17 10.75 -5.39 -2.04
CA ALA A 17 10.23 -4.43 -3.00
C ALA A 17 9.38 -3.35 -2.33
N LEU A 18 8.49 -3.71 -1.39
CA LEU A 18 7.70 -2.72 -0.63
C LEU A 18 8.59 -1.77 0.19
N ILE A 19 9.62 -2.30 0.87
CA ILE A 19 10.53 -1.46 1.67
C ILE A 19 11.21 -0.42 0.79
N LYS A 20 11.77 -0.86 -0.34
CA LYS A 20 12.48 0.02 -1.29
C LYS A 20 11.53 1.02 -1.95
N ALA A 21 10.37 0.55 -2.40
CA ALA A 21 9.41 1.39 -3.11
C ALA A 21 8.80 2.47 -2.20
N LEU A 22 8.59 2.16 -0.92
CA LEU A 22 8.00 3.07 0.07
C LEU A 22 9.05 3.88 0.84
N GLU A 23 10.34 3.71 0.54
CA GLU A 23 11.40 4.49 1.15
C GLU A 23 11.25 5.98 0.81
N GLY A 24 11.36 6.84 1.83
CA GLY A 24 11.18 8.29 1.70
C GLY A 24 9.73 8.76 1.51
N VAL A 25 8.75 7.86 1.37
CA VAL A 25 7.35 8.26 1.22
C VAL A 25 6.82 8.86 2.53
N GLU A 26 6.29 10.06 2.44
CA GLU A 26 5.67 10.78 3.56
C GLU A 26 4.19 10.44 3.70
N GLY A 27 3.74 10.34 4.96
CA GLY A 27 2.36 10.01 5.30
C GLY A 27 2.21 8.68 6.02
N LYS A 28 0.95 8.29 6.25
CA LYS A 28 0.60 7.01 6.87
C LYS A 28 0.39 5.96 5.80
N ILE A 29 1.00 4.80 5.97
CA ILE A 29 0.99 3.74 4.96
C ILE A 29 0.31 2.51 5.53
N TYR A 30 -0.59 1.93 4.77
CA TYR A 30 -1.39 0.78 5.15
C TYR A 30 -1.32 -0.30 4.07
N LEU A 31 -1.19 -1.55 4.50
CA LEU A 31 -1.54 -2.70 3.66
C LEU A 31 -3.05 -2.92 3.83
N PHE A 32 -3.77 -3.12 2.74
CA PHE A 32 -5.19 -3.45 2.78
C PHE A 32 -5.50 -4.64 1.87
N GLY A 33 -6.79 -4.96 1.74
CA GLY A 33 -7.24 -5.94 0.76
C GLY A 33 -6.94 -7.39 1.13
N SER A 34 -6.66 -8.21 0.11
CA SER A 34 -6.63 -9.68 0.23
C SER A 34 -5.42 -10.20 1.03
N ARG A 35 -4.31 -9.45 1.02
CA ARG A 35 -3.03 -9.86 1.63
C ARG A 35 -2.98 -9.67 3.15
N VAL A 36 -3.94 -8.93 3.72
CA VAL A 36 -4.12 -8.77 5.17
C VAL A 36 -4.76 -10.01 5.82
N ASP A 37 -5.53 -10.79 5.05
CA ASP A 37 -6.28 -11.94 5.57
C ASP A 37 -5.63 -13.26 5.09
N LEU A 38 -5.02 -13.99 6.03
CA LEU A 38 -4.33 -15.26 5.72
C LEU A 38 -5.26 -16.34 5.17
N GLN A 39 -6.58 -16.22 5.36
CA GLN A 39 -7.55 -17.20 4.88
C GLN A 39 -7.97 -16.96 3.41
N LYS A 40 -7.62 -15.81 2.81
CA LYS A 40 -7.94 -15.50 1.42
C LYS A 40 -6.83 -15.99 0.47
N LYS A 41 -7.23 -16.58 -0.67
CA LYS A 41 -6.33 -17.08 -1.72
C LYS A 41 -6.22 -16.08 -2.87
N GLY A 42 -5.01 -15.92 -3.43
CA GLY A 42 -4.75 -15.08 -4.62
C GLY A 42 -4.86 -13.56 -4.37
N GLY A 43 -4.57 -12.76 -5.39
CA GLY A 43 -4.74 -11.29 -5.36
C GLY A 43 -3.44 -10.49 -5.27
N ASP A 44 -3.52 -9.24 -5.71
CA ASP A 44 -2.41 -8.29 -5.75
C ASP A 44 -2.11 -7.70 -4.37
N VAL A 45 -0.99 -6.98 -4.25
CA VAL A 45 -0.64 -6.26 -3.02
C VAL A 45 -1.27 -4.87 -3.08
N ASP A 46 -2.23 -4.63 -2.20
CA ASP A 46 -2.97 -3.37 -2.10
C ASP A 46 -2.37 -2.45 -1.02
N ILE A 47 -1.87 -1.27 -1.41
CA ILE A 47 -1.26 -0.28 -0.52
C ILE A 47 -2.07 1.02 -0.52
N LEU A 48 -2.47 1.45 0.68
CA LEU A 48 -3.17 2.71 0.91
C LEU A 48 -2.22 3.69 1.59
N ILE A 49 -2.09 4.88 1.03
CA ILE A 49 -1.22 5.94 1.54
C ILE A 49 -2.09 7.16 1.83
N PHE A 50 -2.06 7.62 3.07
CA PHE A 50 -2.59 8.94 3.42
C PHE A 50 -1.46 9.96 3.37
N SER A 51 -1.47 10.80 2.35
CA SER A 51 -0.46 11.83 2.12
C SER A 51 -1.13 13.14 1.72
N GLU A 52 -0.60 14.25 2.19
CA GLU A 52 -1.08 15.59 1.82
C GLU A 52 -0.43 16.12 0.54
N THR A 53 0.36 15.28 -0.16
CA THR A 53 1.02 15.66 -1.42
C THR A 53 0.02 16.06 -2.50
N ASP A 54 0.37 17.12 -3.25
CA ASP A 54 -0.34 17.52 -4.46
C ASP A 54 0.10 16.68 -5.69
N GLU A 55 1.19 15.90 -5.57
CA GLU A 55 1.74 15.05 -6.65
C GLU A 55 1.32 13.57 -6.52
N ALA A 56 0.10 13.31 -6.04
CA ALA A 56 -0.35 11.94 -5.72
C ALA A 56 -0.23 10.95 -6.90
N MET A 57 -0.51 11.38 -8.13
CA MET A 57 -0.38 10.51 -9.31
C MET A 57 1.09 10.14 -9.59
N LYS A 58 2.01 11.11 -9.50
CA LYS A 58 3.43 10.88 -9.71
C LYS A 58 4.01 10.00 -8.59
N LEU A 59 3.65 10.28 -7.33
CA LEU A 59 4.04 9.44 -6.20
C LEU A 59 3.56 7.99 -6.40
N LYS A 60 2.32 7.80 -6.84
CA LYS A 60 1.80 6.46 -7.16
C LYS A 60 2.64 5.77 -8.23
N LEU A 61 2.93 6.43 -9.35
CA LEU A 61 3.71 5.86 -10.44
C LEU A 61 5.15 5.54 -10.01
N ASP A 62 5.78 6.41 -9.22
CA ASP A 62 7.14 6.20 -8.72
C ASP A 62 7.22 4.96 -7.84
N ILE A 63 6.26 4.77 -6.93
CA ILE A 63 6.23 3.59 -6.06
C ILE A 63 5.93 2.33 -6.88
N GLN A 64 4.94 2.37 -7.78
CA GLN A 64 4.63 1.23 -8.66
C GLN A 64 5.84 0.82 -9.51
N THR A 65 6.57 1.79 -10.07
CA THR A 65 7.76 1.55 -10.89
C THR A 65 8.88 0.95 -10.06
N LYS A 66 9.21 1.52 -8.89
CA LYS A 66 10.25 0.99 -7.99
C LYS A 66 9.93 -0.43 -7.53
N TYR A 67 8.66 -0.69 -7.23
CA TYR A 67 8.23 -2.02 -6.83
C TYR A 67 8.38 -3.03 -7.97
N PHE A 68 7.90 -2.68 -9.16
CA PHE A 68 7.94 -3.55 -10.33
C PHE A 68 9.37 -3.94 -10.70
N LEU A 69 10.32 -3.00 -10.63
CA LEU A 69 11.74 -3.27 -10.89
C LEU A 69 12.38 -4.28 -9.92
N GLU A 70 11.79 -4.49 -8.74
CA GLU A 70 12.33 -5.35 -7.69
C GLU A 70 11.60 -6.69 -7.58
N ALA A 71 10.28 -6.72 -7.84
CA ALA A 71 9.45 -7.92 -7.66
C ALA A 71 8.92 -8.53 -8.97
N ASP A 72 9.12 -7.88 -10.12
CA ASP A 72 8.60 -8.31 -11.43
C ASP A 72 7.06 -8.53 -11.43
N GLU A 73 6.36 -7.82 -10.55
CA GLU A 73 4.90 -7.82 -10.46
C GLU A 73 4.41 -6.40 -10.13
N SER A 74 3.15 -6.09 -10.49
CA SER A 74 2.54 -4.80 -10.17
C SER A 74 1.85 -4.79 -8.82
N ILE A 75 1.73 -3.60 -8.21
CA ILE A 75 0.96 -3.38 -6.99
C ILE A 75 -0.10 -2.31 -7.18
N ASP A 76 -1.17 -2.42 -6.40
CA ASP A 76 -2.24 -1.45 -6.40
C ASP A 76 -2.02 -0.41 -5.32
N ILE A 77 -1.89 0.84 -5.74
CA ILE A 77 -1.67 1.97 -4.84
C ILE A 77 -2.86 2.90 -4.90
N VAL A 78 -3.40 3.21 -3.72
CA VAL A 78 -4.40 4.23 -3.50
C VAL A 78 -3.79 5.31 -2.62
N ILE A 79 -3.78 6.54 -3.11
CA ILE A 79 -3.30 7.70 -2.34
C ILE A 79 -4.49 8.60 -2.05
N MET A 80 -4.71 8.91 -0.78
CA MET A 80 -5.80 9.77 -0.33
C MET A 80 -5.25 10.95 0.46
N ASN A 81 -5.78 12.15 0.21
CA ASN A 81 -5.47 13.29 1.03
C ASN A 81 -6.35 13.27 2.29
N PRO A 82 -5.78 13.14 3.51
CA PRO A 82 -6.55 13.03 4.74
C PRO A 82 -7.41 14.26 5.04
N LYS A 83 -7.10 15.42 4.45
CA LYS A 83 -7.87 16.67 4.59
C LYS A 83 -9.01 16.81 3.58
N LYS A 84 -9.04 15.97 2.53
CA LYS A 84 -10.00 16.05 1.42
C LYS A 84 -10.61 14.67 1.12
N ILE A 85 -11.08 13.97 2.17
CA ILE A 85 -11.74 12.68 2.02
C ILE A 85 -13.18 12.89 1.58
N GLU A 86 -13.52 12.38 0.39
CA GLU A 86 -14.88 12.38 -0.15
C GLU A 86 -15.74 11.25 0.45
N LYS A 87 -17.06 11.33 0.28
CA LYS A 87 -18.00 10.38 0.90
C LYS A 87 -17.76 8.95 0.39
N GLU A 88 -17.45 8.79 -0.89
CA GLU A 88 -17.14 7.53 -1.56
C GLU A 88 -15.84 6.94 -1.01
N GLN A 89 -14.81 7.78 -0.83
CA GLN A 89 -13.55 7.38 -0.21
C GLN A 89 -13.76 6.95 1.24
N GLN A 90 -14.59 7.68 2.00
CA GLN A 90 -14.93 7.30 3.37
C GLN A 90 -15.67 5.95 3.42
N ALA A 91 -16.62 5.71 2.51
CA ALA A 91 -17.34 4.44 2.41
C ALA A 91 -16.37 3.29 2.09
N PHE A 92 -15.47 3.50 1.12
CA PHE A 92 -14.40 2.54 0.81
C PHE A 92 -13.54 2.23 2.04
N LEU A 93 -13.06 3.26 2.75
CA LEU A 93 -12.23 3.12 3.95
C LEU A 93 -12.91 2.34 5.08
N ASN A 94 -14.24 2.44 5.19
CA ASN A 94 -15.05 1.70 6.15
C ASN A 94 -15.27 0.24 5.73
N SER A 95 -15.22 -0.05 4.42
CA SER A 95 -15.45 -1.39 3.87
C SER A 95 -14.20 -2.29 3.87
N ILE A 96 -13.01 -1.70 3.90
CA ILE A 96 -11.75 -2.44 3.81
C ILE A 96 -11.16 -2.78 5.18
N LYS A 97 -10.57 -3.99 5.27
CA LYS A 97 -9.61 -4.30 6.33
C LYS A 97 -8.25 -3.72 5.95
N LYS A 98 -7.63 -2.98 6.86
CA LYS A 98 -6.30 -2.38 6.66
C LYS A 98 -5.45 -2.48 7.92
N VAL A 99 -4.15 -2.58 7.73
CA VAL A 99 -3.15 -2.66 8.79
C VAL A 99 -2.07 -1.63 8.54
N GLN A 100 -1.68 -0.89 9.56
CA GLN A 100 -0.70 0.18 9.42
C GLN A 100 0.72 -0.40 9.33
N LEU A 101 1.46 0.01 8.31
CA LEU A 101 2.87 -0.35 8.10
C LEU A 101 3.82 0.76 8.57
N LYS A 102 3.40 2.03 8.42
CA LYS A 102 4.13 3.25 8.79
C LYS A 102 3.14 4.29 9.30
#